data_AF-C2JV67-F1
#
_entry.id   AF-C2JV67-F1
#
_cell.length_a   1.000
_cell.length_b   1.000
_cell.length_c   1.000
_cell.angle_alpha   90.00
_cell.angle_beta   90.00
_cell.angle_gamma   90.00
#
_symmetry.space_group_name_H-M   'P 1'
#
loop_
_entity.id
_entity.type
_entity.pdbx_description
1 polymer ?
#
loop_
_entity_poly.entity_id
_entity_poly.type
_entity_poly.pdbx_seq_one_letter_code
_entity_poly.pdbx_strand_id
1 'polypeptide(L)'
;MVGTAVLIFGAMGLYRGMFFHQNIDIANIGVGLLIAAMVISLGGPTGPALNPARDLGPRLVHALLPVPNKGSSHWEYSWVPVVAPIVGAVIGIWLYKIFFSL
;
A
#
# COMPACT_ATOMS: atom_id res chain seq x y z
N MET A 1 -7.18 -3.84 -0.96
CA MET A 1 -7.69 -3.49 -2.29
C MET A 1 -7.95 -1.99 -2.44
N VAL A 2 -9.02 -1.44 -1.84
CA VAL A 2 -9.39 -0.01 -2.00
C VAL A 2 -8.25 0.93 -1.60
N GLY A 3 -7.64 0.73 -0.42
CA GLY A 3 -6.52 1.56 0.02
C GLY A 3 -5.34 1.56 -0.96
N THR A 4 -4.95 0.40 -1.51
CA THR A 4 -3.87 0.32 -2.50
C THR A 4 -4.25 0.96 -3.84
N ALA A 5 -5.52 0.86 -4.25
CA ALA A 5 -5.99 1.55 -5.45
C ALA A 5 -5.88 3.08 -5.30
N VAL A 6 -6.31 3.62 -4.15
CA VAL A 6 -6.17 5.04 -3.81
C VAL A 6 -4.69 5.44 -3.74
N LEU A 7 -3.86 4.64 -3.08
CA LEU A 7 -2.42 4.88 -2.98
C LEU A 7 -1.77 5.02 -4.36
N ILE A 8 -2.02 4.06 -5.25
CA ILE A 8 -1.37 4.01 -6.55
C ILE A 8 -1.90 5.11 -7.47
N PHE A 9 -3.21 5.35 -7.48
CA PHE A 9 -3.79 6.48 -8.20
C PHE A 9 -3.22 7.82 -7.74
N GLY A 10 -3.17 8.05 -6.42
CA GLY A 10 -2.63 9.27 -5.84
C GLY A 10 -1.13 9.43 -6.07
N ALA A 11 -0.36 8.36 -5.93
CA ALA A 11 1.08 8.36 -6.22
C ALA A 11 1.36 8.71 -7.68
N MET A 12 0.61 8.14 -8.63
CA MET A 12 0.72 8.53 -10.05
C MET A 12 0.42 10.01 -10.25
N GLY A 13 -0.63 10.53 -9.62
CA GLY A 13 -0.96 11.95 -9.64
C GLY A 13 0.15 12.84 -9.08
N LEU A 14 0.87 12.40 -8.05
CA LEU A 14 2.01 13.13 -7.50
C LEU A 14 3.24 13.08 -8.43
N TYR A 15 3.56 11.93 -9.03
CA TYR A 15 4.73 11.83 -9.91
C TYR A 15 4.52 12.40 -11.32
N ARG A 16 3.28 12.45 -11.80
CA ARG A 16 2.94 12.90 -13.17
C ARG A 16 2.18 14.23 -13.21
N GLY A 17 1.66 14.70 -12.06
CA GLY A 17 0.88 15.93 -11.99
C GLY A 17 1.73 17.19 -12.22
N MET A 18 1.08 18.21 -12.78
CA MET A 18 1.70 19.48 -13.20
C MET A 18 2.53 20.16 -12.10
N PHE A 19 2.16 20.00 -10.82
CA PHE A 19 2.81 20.68 -9.70
C PHE A 19 4.11 20.03 -9.22
N PHE A 20 4.25 18.70 -9.37
CA PHE A 20 5.34 17.94 -8.73
C PHE A 20 6.17 17.12 -9.72
N HIS A 21 5.78 17.07 -10.99
CA HIS A 21 6.48 16.31 -12.03
C HIS A 21 7.97 16.69 -12.17
N GLN A 22 8.32 17.96 -11.92
CA GLN A 22 9.71 18.44 -12.02
C GLN A 22 10.52 18.27 -10.73
N ASN A 23 9.88 17.97 -9.60
CA ASN A 23 10.52 17.91 -8.28
C ASN A 23 10.17 16.59 -7.58
N ILE A 24 10.93 15.54 -7.91
CA ILE A 24 10.68 14.18 -7.40
C ILE A 24 10.75 14.10 -5.86
N ASP A 25 11.58 14.92 -5.22
CA ASP A 25 11.71 14.94 -3.76
C ASP A 25 10.41 15.38 -3.08
N ILE A 26 9.71 16.36 -3.66
CA ILE A 26 8.43 16.83 -3.15
C ILE A 26 7.35 15.76 -3.41
N ALA A 27 7.39 15.10 -4.56
CA ALA A 27 6.49 13.97 -4.85
C ALA A 27 6.69 12.83 -3.83
N ASN A 28 7.93 12.49 -3.48
CA ASN A 28 8.25 11.48 -2.46
C ASN A 28 7.65 11.82 -1.09
N ILE A 29 7.80 13.08 -0.65
CA ILE A 29 7.20 13.58 0.59
C ILE A 29 5.67 13.49 0.50
N GLY A 30 5.08 13.90 -0.62
CA GLY A 30 3.64 13.81 -0.87
C GLY A 30 3.11 12.39 -0.77
N VAL A 31 3.83 11.40 -1.31
CA VAL A 31 3.47 9.98 -1.20
C VAL A 31 3.56 9.52 0.26
N GLY A 32 4.59 9.95 0.99
CA GLY A 32 4.71 9.67 2.43
C GLY A 32 3.52 10.21 3.24
N LEU A 33 3.13 11.47 2.98
CA LEU A 33 1.97 12.10 3.62
C LEU A 33 0.66 11.43 3.23
N LEU A 34 0.52 11.00 1.97
CA LEU A 34 -0.64 10.22 1.50
C LEU A 34 -0.75 8.89 2.26
N ILE A 35 0.35 8.16 2.42
CA ILE A 35 0.38 6.92 3.21
C ILE A 35 -0.01 7.20 4.65
N ALA A 36 0.54 8.25 5.28
CA ALA A 36 0.20 8.64 6.64
C ALA A 36 -1.30 8.95 6.80
N ALA A 37 -1.88 9.74 5.88
CA ALA A 37 -3.30 10.07 5.89
C ALA A 37 -4.17 8.82 5.76
N MET A 38 -3.80 7.87 4.90
CA MET A 38 -4.51 6.59 4.77
C MET A 38 -4.38 5.71 6.01
N VAL A 39 -3.21 5.68 6.67
CA VAL A 39 -3.03 4.93 7.91
C VAL A 39 -3.97 5.48 8.99
N ILE A 40 -4.06 6.80 9.12
CA ILE A 40 -4.91 7.47 10.11
C ILE A 40 -6.41 7.26 9.80
N SER A 41 -6.81 7.34 8.53
CA SER A 41 -8.23 7.30 8.13
C SER A 41 -8.77 5.89 7.85
N LEU A 42 -7.94 4.98 7.32
CA LEU A 42 -8.34 3.66 6.82
C LEU A 42 -7.61 2.51 7.53
N GLY A 43 -6.86 2.78 8.59
CA GLY A 43 -6.04 1.78 9.27
C GLY A 43 -6.81 0.76 10.11
N GLY A 44 -8.03 1.06 10.55
CA GLY A 44 -8.76 0.26 11.52
C GLY A 44 -9.02 -1.20 11.10
N PRO A 45 -9.77 -1.48 10.02
CA PRO A 45 -10.28 -2.83 9.73
C PRO A 45 -9.22 -3.89 9.43
N THR A 46 -8.04 -3.50 8.93
CA THR A 46 -7.02 -4.47 8.45
C THR A 46 -5.58 -4.13 8.85
N GLY A 47 -5.31 -2.96 9.45
CA GLY A 47 -3.95 -2.45 9.62
C GLY A 47 -3.30 -2.20 8.26
N PRO A 48 -3.22 -0.95 7.77
CA PRO A 48 -3.19 -0.58 6.35
C PRO A 48 -2.30 -1.48 5.49
N ALA A 49 -2.89 -2.59 5.01
CA ALA A 49 -2.22 -3.65 4.28
C ALA A 49 -2.14 -3.23 2.82
N LEU A 50 -1.25 -2.28 2.54
CA LEU A 50 -1.11 -1.60 1.25
C LEU A 50 -0.05 -2.24 0.36
N ASN A 51 0.80 -3.10 0.92
CA ASN A 51 1.99 -3.65 0.27
C ASN A 51 2.21 -5.11 0.72
N PRO A 52 2.31 -6.07 -0.22
CA PRO A 52 2.55 -7.48 0.09
C PRO A 52 3.82 -7.73 0.93
N ALA A 53 4.92 -7.04 0.62
CA ALA A 53 6.19 -7.21 1.34
C ALA A 53 6.10 -6.72 2.80
N ARG A 54 5.30 -5.67 3.04
CA ARG A 54 5.05 -5.10 4.38
C ARG A 54 4.26 -6.05 5.29
N ASP A 55 3.54 -7.03 4.72
CA ASP A 55 2.85 -8.08 5.47
C ASP A 55 3.64 -9.38 5.53
N LEU A 56 4.04 -9.92 4.37
CA LEU A 56 4.68 -11.23 4.27
C LEU A 56 6.04 -11.30 4.96
N GLY A 57 6.86 -10.25 4.85
CA GLY A 57 8.19 -10.21 5.45
C GLY A 57 8.13 -10.38 6.98
N PRO A 58 7.43 -9.49 7.71
CA PRO A 58 7.24 -9.64 9.15
C PRO A 58 6.57 -10.96 9.54
N ARG A 59 5.63 -11.46 8.72
CA ARG A 59 4.96 -12.75 8.98
C ARG A 59 5.91 -13.94 8.89
N LEU A 60 6.78 -13.97 7.88
CA LEU A 60 7.83 -15.00 7.75
C LEU A 60 8.78 -14.96 8.94
N VAL A 61 9.23 -13.77 9.34
CA VAL A 61 10.09 -13.60 10.53
C VAL A 61 9.38 -14.09 11.78
N HIS A 62 8.12 -13.72 11.98
CA HIS A 62 7.30 -14.19 13.11
C HIS A 62 7.11 -15.71 13.12
N ALA A 63 6.96 -16.34 11.95
CA ALA A 63 6.85 -17.79 11.83
C ALA A 63 8.15 -18.51 12.19
N LEU A 64 9.29 -18.01 11.69
CA LEU A 64 10.60 -18.64 11.81
C LEU A 64 11.27 -18.42 13.17
N LEU A 65 11.14 -17.23 13.76
CA LEU A 65 11.85 -16.92 15.00
C LEU A 65 11.15 -17.51 16.22
N PRO A 66 11.91 -18.07 17.18
CA PRO A 66 11.37 -18.52 18.47
C PRO A 66 11.10 -17.29 19.36
N VAL A 67 9.89 -16.75 19.27
CA VAL A 67 9.43 -15.65 20.12
C VAL A 67 8.66 -16.24 21.31
N PRO A 68 9.08 -16.01 22.57
CA PRO A 68 8.36 -16.48 23.75
C PRO A 68 6.91 -15.99 23.76
N ASN A 69 5.96 -16.86 24.11
CA ASN A 69 4.53 -16.56 24.18
C ASN A 69 3.92 -16.02 22.86
N LYS A 70 4.50 -16.35 21.68
CA LYS A 70 3.93 -15.91 20.40
C LYS A 70 2.61 -16.59 20.06
N GLY A 71 1.70 -15.84 19.44
CA GLY A 71 0.45 -16.35 18.89
C GLY A 71 0.63 -17.05 17.54
N SER A 72 -0.49 -17.30 16.86
CA SER A 72 -0.49 -17.80 15.48
C SER A 72 0.09 -16.76 14.51
N SER A 73 0.71 -17.21 13.43
CA SER A 73 1.14 -16.33 12.32
C SER A 73 0.02 -16.01 11.34
N HIS A 74 -1.24 -16.38 11.62
CA HIS A 74 -2.44 -16.08 10.84
C HIS A 74 -2.33 -16.39 9.33
N TRP A 75 -1.76 -17.55 8.99
CA TRP A 75 -1.53 -17.96 7.59
C TRP A 75 -2.80 -18.05 6.75
N GLU A 76 -3.94 -18.39 7.35
CA GLU A 76 -5.25 -18.43 6.68
C GLU A 76 -5.65 -17.07 6.06
N TYR A 77 -5.22 -15.96 6.67
CA TYR A 77 -5.47 -14.60 6.17
C TYR A 77 -4.34 -14.09 5.26
N SER A 78 -3.16 -14.72 5.26
CA SER A 78 -1.92 -14.19 4.67
C SER A 78 -1.98 -13.92 3.15
N TRP A 79 -2.87 -14.58 2.42
CA TRP A 79 -3.04 -14.37 0.99
C TRP A 79 -3.78 -13.06 0.67
N VAL A 80 -4.64 -12.59 1.58
CA VAL A 80 -5.42 -11.34 1.41
C VAL A 80 -4.52 -10.11 1.28
N PRO A 81 -3.56 -9.83 2.19
CA PRO A 81 -2.64 -8.70 2.06
C PRO A 81 -1.60 -8.86 0.93
N VAL A 82 -1.65 -9.96 0.17
CA VAL A 82 -0.84 -10.17 -1.04
C VAL A 82 -1.66 -9.86 -2.28
N VAL A 83 -2.75 -10.60 -2.47
CA VAL A 83 -3.59 -10.51 -3.67
C VAL A 83 -4.34 -9.17 -3.70
N ALA A 84 -4.94 -8.76 -2.58
CA ALA A 84 -5.78 -7.57 -2.56
C ALA A 84 -5.00 -6.27 -2.83
N PRO A 85 -3.74 -6.09 -2.38
CA PRO A 85 -2.92 -4.95 -2.80
C PRO A 85 -2.51 -4.99 -4.27
N ILE A 86 -2.13 -6.16 -4.81
CA ILE A 86 -1.75 -6.29 -6.23
C ILE A 86 -2.93 -5.90 -7.12
N VAL A 87 -4.11 -6.49 -6.86
CA VAL A 87 -5.34 -6.15 -7.59
C VAL A 87 -5.69 -4.67 -7.43
N GLY A 88 -5.58 -4.13 -6.21
CA GLY A 88 -5.79 -2.70 -5.96
C GLY A 88 -4.84 -1.81 -6.76
N ALA A 89 -3.56 -2.17 -6.84
CA ALA A 89 -2.56 -1.42 -7.59
C ALA A 89 -2.85 -1.40 -9.10
N VAL A 90 -3.22 -2.55 -9.66
CA VAL A 90 -3.65 -2.65 -11.07
C VAL A 90 -4.85 -1.74 -11.31
N ILE A 91 -5.87 -1.81 -10.46
CA ILE A 91 -7.06 -0.94 -10.56
C ILE A 91 -6.67 0.55 -10.48
N GLY A 92 -5.82 0.93 -9.53
CA GLY A 92 -5.36 2.31 -9.36
C GLY A 92 -4.66 2.87 -10.59
N ILE A 93 -3.76 2.10 -11.20
CA ILE A 93 -3.08 2.46 -12.46
C ILE A 93 -4.09 2.60 -13.60
N TRP A 94 -5.01 1.65 -13.74
CA TRP A 94 -6.01 1.67 -14.80
C TRP A 94 -6.93 2.88 -14.70
N LEU A 95 -7.39 3.21 -13.50
CA LEU A 95 -8.18 4.42 -13.25
C LEU A 95 -7.39 5.67 -13.61
N TYR A 96 -6.12 5.76 -13.20
CA TYR A 96 -5.28 6.91 -13.54
C TYR A 96 -5.14 7.06 -15.07
N LYS A 97 -4.89 5.95 -15.77
CA LYS A 97 -4.77 5.92 -17.23
C LYS A 97 -6.05 6.41 -17.94
N ILE A 98 -7.23 6.01 -17.47
CA ILE A 98 -8.51 6.39 -18.08
C ILE A 98 -8.75 7.90 -17.97
N PHE A 99 -8.49 8.49 -16.80
CA PHE A 99 -8.83 9.90 -16.56
C PHE A 99 -7.73 10.89 -16.95
N PHE A 100 -6.47 10.49 -16.87
CA PHE A 100 -5.32 11.41 -17.02
C PHE A 100 -4.38 11.05 -18.16
N SER A 101 -4.59 9.93 -18.86
CA SER A 101 -3.70 9.39 -19.89
C SER A 101 -2.26 9.19 -19.38
N LEU A 102 -1.89 7.92 -19.18
CA LEU A 102 -0.63 7.53 -18.56
C LEU A 102 0.61 7.87 -19.40
#